data_AF-A0AAW9J6J8-F1
#
_entry.id   AF-A0AAW9J6J8-F1
#
_cell.length_a   1.000
_cell.length_b   1.000
_cell.length_c   1.000
_cell.angle_alpha   90.00
_cell.angle_beta   90.00
_cell.angle_gamma   90.00
#
_symmetry.space_group_name_H-M   'P 1'
#
loop_
_entity.id
_entity.type
_entity.pdbx_description
1 polymer ?
#
loop_
_entity_poly.entity_id
_entity_poly.type
_entity_poly.pdbx_seq_one_letter_code
_entity_poly.pdbx_strand_id
1 'polypeptide(L)'
;LTVYDKDYKNPDWMKDSVVYQIFPDRFFDGNKDNNRAKLLDGYRGYIGTDGTLKRYEIQYYDGGVENDPASSQVWGSWRDYPENPRHATPENKPYYPNSKTDNIWTNEFYGGDIQGIEDKLDYLKSIGITAIYLNPVAWAASNHKYDATDYKSLDPMSGQPVYNKDGDPNSGLNYEATRAASDRVYQAFAKAAEEKGIKLIADGVFNHVGDDSIYFDRYEKYPEIGAYEYWKKVWDKVNTGKSQEKAEKEVIKEYESIKN
;
A
#
# COMPACT_ATOMS: atom_id res chain seq x y z
N LEU A 1 26.55 -6.75 -23.85
CA LEU A 1 25.61 -6.08 -24.77
C LEU A 1 25.67 -4.59 -24.46
N THR A 2 26.40 -3.79 -25.24
CA THR A 2 26.44 -2.33 -25.07
C THR A 2 25.64 -1.73 -26.21
N VAL A 3 24.38 -1.39 -25.94
CA VAL A 3 23.56 -0.61 -26.85
C VAL A 3 23.99 0.85 -26.67
N TYR A 4 24.73 1.38 -27.64
CA TYR A 4 25.12 2.80 -27.69
C TYR A 4 24.37 3.45 -28.84
N ASP A 5 23.56 4.45 -28.53
CA ASP A 5 22.94 5.34 -29.50
C ASP A 5 23.51 6.74 -29.26
N LYS A 6 24.19 7.27 -30.28
CA LYS A 6 24.86 8.58 -30.24
C LYS A 6 23.88 9.74 -30.04
N ASP A 7 22.61 9.54 -30.38
CA ASP A 7 21.56 10.55 -30.28
C ASP A 7 20.73 10.37 -29.00
N TYR A 8 21.07 9.40 -28.15
CA TYR A 8 20.40 9.18 -26.87
C TYR A 8 20.63 10.34 -25.91
N LYS A 9 19.53 10.93 -25.43
CA LYS A 9 19.54 12.06 -24.50
C LYS A 9 18.96 11.63 -23.16
N ASN A 10 19.71 11.90 -22.10
CA ASN A 10 19.23 11.83 -20.73
C ASN A 10 18.74 13.21 -20.27
N PRO A 11 17.82 13.28 -19.28
CA PRO A 11 17.43 14.55 -18.69
C PRO A 11 18.64 15.28 -18.09
N ASP A 12 18.91 16.50 -18.54
CA ASP A 12 20.09 17.26 -18.10
C ASP A 12 20.06 17.55 -16.59
N TRP A 13 18.89 17.84 -16.03
CA TRP A 13 18.72 18.14 -14.61
C TRP A 13 19.19 16.98 -13.69
N MET A 14 19.14 15.73 -14.17
CA MET A 14 19.56 14.57 -13.38
C MET A 14 21.08 14.51 -13.20
N LYS A 15 21.86 15.08 -14.14
CA LYS A 15 23.33 15.08 -14.09
C LYS A 15 23.88 15.88 -12.92
N ASP A 16 23.14 16.91 -12.51
CA ASP A 16 23.49 17.84 -11.42
C ASP A 16 22.66 17.59 -10.16
N SER A 17 21.94 16.47 -10.08
CA SER A 17 21.01 16.21 -8.98
C SER A 17 21.64 15.54 -7.76
N VAL A 18 21.21 15.99 -6.58
CA VAL A 18 21.37 15.27 -5.32
C VAL A 18 20.04 14.60 -4.99
N VAL A 19 20.00 13.28 -5.15
CA VAL A 19 18.78 12.48 -4.96
C VAL A 19 18.69 12.00 -3.52
N TYR A 20 17.52 12.19 -2.90
CA TYR A 20 17.20 11.67 -1.57
C TYR A 20 16.09 10.62 -1.68
N GLN A 21 16.35 9.39 -1.24
CA GLN A 21 15.32 8.35 -1.20
C GLN A 21 14.48 8.49 0.08
N ILE A 22 13.16 8.44 -0.08
CA ILE A 22 12.20 8.48 1.03
C ILE A 22 11.35 7.22 1.03
N PHE A 23 11.33 6.55 2.19
CA PHE A 23 10.34 5.53 2.52
C PHE A 23 9.20 6.21 3.31
N PRO A 24 8.04 6.50 2.69
CA PRO A 24 7.05 7.45 3.23
C PRO A 24 6.59 7.13 4.65
N ASP A 25 6.17 5.88 4.92
CA ASP A 25 5.65 5.45 6.24
C ASP A 25 6.63 5.70 7.39
N ARG A 26 7.94 5.81 7.11
CA ARG A 26 8.99 5.96 8.13
C ARG A 26 9.67 7.33 8.13
N PHE A 27 9.25 8.24 7.26
CA PHE A 27 9.94 9.52 7.10
C PHE A 27 9.44 10.58 8.08
N PHE A 28 8.16 10.93 8.01
CA PHE A 28 7.52 11.87 8.92
C PHE A 28 6.00 11.72 8.86
N ASP A 29 5.33 11.63 10.01
CA ASP A 29 3.87 11.68 10.14
C ASP A 29 3.42 13.14 10.23
N GLY A 30 2.85 13.64 9.13
CA GLY A 30 2.29 14.99 9.05
C GLY A 30 0.78 15.05 9.35
N ASN A 31 0.06 13.93 9.21
CA ASN A 31 -1.38 13.87 9.42
C ASN A 31 -1.84 12.56 10.09
N LYS A 32 -1.89 12.59 11.42
CA LYS A 32 -2.36 11.46 12.25
C LYS A 32 -3.78 10.98 11.95
N ASP A 33 -4.63 11.82 11.37
CA ASP A 33 -6.03 11.47 11.10
C ASP A 33 -6.16 10.41 10.00
N ASN A 34 -5.13 10.22 9.16
CA ASN A 34 -5.11 9.20 8.12
C ASN A 34 -4.51 7.85 8.59
N ASN A 35 -3.90 7.78 9.77
CA ASN A 35 -3.16 6.59 10.24
C ASN A 35 -4.03 5.34 10.36
N ARG A 36 -5.35 5.50 10.48
CA ARG A 36 -6.30 4.39 10.62
C ARG A 36 -7.04 4.05 9.33
N ALA A 37 -6.70 4.67 8.20
CA ALA A 37 -7.28 4.31 6.89
C ALA A 37 -7.12 2.82 6.56
N LYS A 38 -6.05 2.17 7.05
CA LYS A 38 -5.79 0.74 6.85
C LYS A 38 -6.67 -0.23 7.62
N LEU A 39 -7.39 0.22 8.64
CA LEU A 39 -8.41 -0.62 9.28
C LEU A 39 -9.55 -0.93 8.32
N LEU A 40 -9.84 0.01 7.43
CA LEU A 40 -10.98 -0.05 6.51
C LEU A 40 -10.58 -0.63 5.17
N ASP A 41 -9.33 -0.42 4.75
CA ASP A 41 -8.89 -0.92 3.46
C ASP A 41 -7.40 -1.30 3.33
N GLY A 42 -7.17 -2.41 2.63
CA GLY A 42 -5.90 -3.11 2.53
C GLY A 42 -6.01 -4.51 3.15
N TYR A 43 -6.49 -5.48 2.38
CA TYR A 43 -6.62 -6.85 2.86
C TYR A 43 -5.32 -7.63 2.61
N ARG A 44 -4.60 -8.00 3.68
CA ARG A 44 -3.59 -9.07 3.63
C ARG A 44 -4.02 -10.21 4.52
N GLY A 45 -4.08 -11.40 3.94
CA GLY A 45 -4.67 -12.54 4.62
C GLY A 45 -4.05 -13.88 4.31
N TYR A 46 -4.58 -14.88 5.00
CA TYR A 46 -4.23 -16.28 4.84
C TYR A 46 -5.48 -17.15 4.97
N ILE A 47 -5.38 -18.39 4.48
CA ILE A 47 -6.43 -19.38 4.68
C ILE A 47 -6.16 -20.08 6.01
N GLY A 48 -7.08 -19.96 6.95
CA GLY A 48 -7.03 -20.63 8.24
C GLY A 48 -7.16 -22.15 8.11
N THR A 49 -6.87 -22.87 9.18
CA THR A 49 -7.02 -24.33 9.24
C THR A 49 -8.46 -24.80 9.06
N ASP A 50 -9.43 -23.91 9.32
CA ASP A 50 -10.86 -24.11 9.07
C ASP A 50 -11.25 -23.89 7.59
N GLY A 51 -10.28 -23.58 6.72
CA GLY A 51 -10.50 -23.27 5.32
C GLY A 51 -11.04 -21.86 5.05
N THR A 52 -11.26 -21.06 6.10
CA THR A 52 -11.79 -19.71 5.96
C THR A 52 -10.67 -18.69 5.81
N LEU A 53 -10.94 -17.64 5.05
CA LEU A 53 -10.01 -16.54 4.90
C LEU A 53 -9.94 -15.69 6.17
N LYS A 54 -8.73 -15.42 6.66
CA LYS A 54 -8.44 -14.55 7.81
C LYS A 54 -7.57 -13.36 7.39
N ARG A 55 -7.65 -12.24 8.12
CA ARG A 55 -6.75 -11.08 7.96
C ARG A 55 -5.57 -11.18 8.92
N TYR A 56 -4.41 -10.70 8.51
CA TYR A 56 -3.36 -10.35 9.44
C TYR A 56 -3.73 -9.04 10.15
N GLU A 57 -3.54 -9.00 11.47
CA GLU A 57 -3.71 -7.76 12.21
C GLU A 57 -2.59 -6.78 11.86
N ILE A 58 -2.93 -5.50 11.87
CA ILE A 58 -1.98 -4.41 11.64
C ILE A 58 -1.36 -4.01 12.97
N GLN A 59 -0.08 -3.65 12.96
CA GLN A 59 0.60 -3.08 14.12
C GLN A 59 0.86 -1.59 13.91
N TYR A 60 0.40 -0.76 14.84
CA TYR A 60 0.65 0.68 14.81
C TYR A 60 1.77 1.08 15.76
N TYR A 61 2.75 1.81 15.21
CA TYR A 61 3.90 2.39 15.91
C TYR A 61 3.82 3.91 15.94
N ASP A 62 2.62 4.48 15.99
CA ASP A 62 2.40 5.93 16.07
C ASP A 62 2.18 6.43 17.51
N GLY A 63 2.16 5.53 18.49
CA GLY A 63 1.89 5.83 19.90
C GLY A 63 0.39 5.98 20.20
N GLY A 64 -0.47 5.66 19.24
CA GLY A 64 -1.91 5.87 19.31
C GLY A 64 -2.32 7.26 18.83
N VAL A 65 -3.55 7.33 18.34
CA VAL A 65 -4.21 8.58 17.91
C VAL A 65 -5.40 8.89 18.80
N GLU A 66 -5.91 10.12 18.76
CA GLU A 66 -7.11 10.47 19.52
C GLU A 66 -8.32 9.65 19.04
N ASN A 67 -9.12 9.11 19.96
CA ASN A 67 -10.28 8.26 19.67
C ASN A 67 -9.96 7.02 18.81
N ASP A 68 -8.76 6.47 18.95
CA ASP A 68 -8.29 5.31 18.17
C ASP A 68 -9.27 4.12 18.24
N PRO A 69 -9.91 3.75 17.11
CA PRO A 69 -10.84 2.61 17.06
C PRO A 69 -10.14 1.25 17.18
N ALA A 70 -8.81 1.19 17.08
CA ALA A 70 -8.01 -0.02 17.24
C ALA A 70 -6.87 0.18 18.24
N SER A 71 -7.15 0.77 19.39
CA SER A 71 -6.15 1.00 20.45
C SER A 71 -5.40 -0.27 20.89
N SER A 72 -6.03 -1.45 20.77
CA SER A 72 -5.39 -2.75 21.05
C SER A 72 -4.31 -3.15 20.04
N GLN A 73 -4.30 -2.53 18.85
CA GLN A 73 -3.33 -2.73 17.78
C GLN A 73 -2.16 -1.72 17.84
N VAL A 74 -2.11 -0.85 18.84
CA VAL A 74 -0.97 0.04 19.08
C VAL A 74 0.14 -0.75 19.78
N TRP A 75 1.23 -0.99 19.07
CA TRP A 75 2.36 -1.81 19.53
C TRP A 75 3.51 -1.00 20.09
N GLY A 76 3.65 0.25 19.63
CA GLY A 76 4.72 1.15 20.03
C GLY A 76 4.46 2.57 19.56
N SER A 77 5.54 3.34 19.52
CA SER A 77 5.60 4.74 19.15
C SER A 77 6.63 4.98 18.04
N TRP A 78 6.63 6.18 17.48
CA TRP A 78 7.53 6.55 16.37
C TRP A 78 9.01 6.35 16.70
N ARG A 79 9.37 6.31 17.99
CA ARG A 79 10.74 6.15 18.48
C ARG A 79 11.17 4.69 18.62
N ASP A 80 10.24 3.76 18.52
CA ASP A 80 10.51 2.34 18.70
C ASP A 80 11.04 1.72 17.41
N TYR A 81 11.96 0.78 17.54
CA TYR A 81 12.47 0.02 16.40
C TYR A 81 11.37 -0.90 15.85
N PRO A 82 11.34 -1.12 14.52
CA PRO A 82 10.43 -2.09 13.94
C PRO A 82 10.75 -3.48 14.48
N GLU A 83 9.71 -4.30 14.62
CA GLU A 83 9.88 -5.70 14.91
C GLU A 83 10.66 -6.40 13.80
N ASN A 84 11.27 -7.53 14.15
CA ASN A 84 11.96 -8.38 13.20
C ASN A 84 11.38 -9.78 13.32
N PRO A 85 10.52 -10.21 12.38
CA PRO A 85 9.94 -11.56 12.37
C PRO A 85 10.97 -12.68 12.45
N ARG A 86 12.23 -12.44 12.04
CA ARG A 86 13.31 -13.43 12.18
C ARG A 86 13.64 -13.75 13.64
N HIS A 87 13.37 -12.86 14.58
CA HIS A 87 13.67 -13.09 15.99
C HIS A 87 12.84 -14.23 16.61
N ALA A 88 11.74 -14.63 15.98
CA ALA A 88 10.94 -15.75 16.46
C ALA A 88 11.39 -17.12 15.95
N THR A 89 12.32 -17.19 14.99
CA THR A 89 12.77 -18.50 14.50
C THR A 89 13.49 -19.26 15.62
N PRO A 90 13.42 -20.61 15.65
CA PRO A 90 14.08 -21.41 16.68
C PRO A 90 15.58 -21.11 16.82
N GLU A 91 16.24 -20.79 15.71
CA GLU A 91 17.67 -20.47 15.65
C GLU A 91 17.99 -19.13 16.30
N ASN A 92 17.07 -18.16 16.21
CA ASN A 92 17.28 -16.78 16.69
C ASN A 92 16.73 -16.54 18.10
N LYS A 93 15.74 -17.32 18.55
CA LYS A 93 15.09 -17.14 19.85
C LYS A 93 16.06 -17.13 21.04
N PRO A 94 17.15 -17.93 21.08
CA PRO A 94 18.14 -17.85 22.16
C PRO A 94 18.87 -16.50 22.25
N TYR A 95 19.05 -15.80 21.12
CA TYR A 95 19.72 -14.49 21.07
C TYR A 95 18.76 -13.32 21.34
N TYR A 96 17.48 -13.51 21.04
CA TYR A 96 16.43 -12.49 21.19
C TYR A 96 15.23 -13.01 22.01
N PRO A 97 15.45 -13.46 23.26
CA PRO A 97 14.42 -14.16 24.03
C PRO A 97 13.18 -13.29 24.30
N ASN A 98 13.39 -11.97 24.43
CA ASN A 98 12.36 -11.00 24.77
C ASN A 98 11.83 -10.21 23.56
N SER A 99 12.20 -10.57 22.32
CA SER A 99 11.67 -9.87 21.15
C SER A 99 10.16 -10.10 21.06
N LYS A 100 9.39 -9.01 21.01
CA LYS A 100 7.98 -9.01 20.66
C LYS A 100 7.89 -9.10 19.13
N THR A 101 7.15 -10.09 18.62
CA THR A 101 6.87 -10.22 17.19
C THR A 101 5.64 -11.09 16.96
N ASP A 102 4.86 -10.79 15.92
CA ASP A 102 3.76 -11.65 15.42
C ASP A 102 4.16 -12.56 14.25
N ASN A 103 5.44 -12.49 13.82
CA ASN A 103 6.02 -13.19 12.67
C ASN A 103 5.49 -12.75 11.30
N ILE A 104 4.75 -11.66 11.23
CA ILE A 104 4.17 -11.14 10.01
C ILE A 104 5.06 -10.02 9.49
N TRP A 105 5.40 -10.11 8.21
CA TRP A 105 6.16 -9.07 7.56
C TRP A 105 5.21 -8.00 7.03
N THR A 106 5.65 -6.75 7.09
CA THR A 106 5.10 -5.62 6.33
C THR A 106 3.69 -5.16 6.74
N ASN A 107 3.26 -5.54 7.94
CA ASN A 107 2.02 -5.10 8.60
C ASN A 107 2.25 -4.02 9.69
N GLU A 108 3.47 -3.51 9.83
CA GLU A 108 3.80 -2.45 10.79
C GLU A 108 3.74 -1.07 10.14
N PHE A 109 2.96 -0.17 10.72
CA PHE A 109 2.77 1.18 10.20
C PHE A 109 3.11 2.22 11.26
N TYR A 110 3.88 3.22 10.85
CA TYR A 110 4.36 4.28 11.74
C TYR A 110 3.57 5.58 11.56
N GLY A 111 2.85 5.73 10.43
CA GLY A 111 2.02 6.90 10.16
C GLY A 111 2.66 7.91 9.22
N GLY A 112 3.86 7.63 8.68
CA GLY A 112 4.48 8.54 7.75
C GLY A 112 3.70 8.69 6.43
N ASP A 113 3.57 9.92 5.95
CA ASP A 113 2.66 10.26 4.86
C ASP A 113 3.20 11.35 3.92
N ILE A 114 2.44 11.67 2.87
CA ILE A 114 2.85 12.69 1.89
C ILE A 114 2.87 14.09 2.52
N GLN A 115 1.93 14.40 3.41
CA GLN A 115 1.90 15.69 4.12
C GLN A 115 3.19 15.88 4.94
N GLY A 116 3.65 14.83 5.61
CA GLY A 116 4.87 14.89 6.39
C GLY A 116 6.13 15.07 5.54
N ILE A 117 6.15 14.57 4.31
CA ILE A 117 7.21 14.87 3.35
C ILE A 117 7.15 16.34 2.92
N GLU A 118 5.94 16.85 2.63
CA GLU A 118 5.71 18.25 2.29
C GLU A 118 6.24 19.20 3.38
N ASP A 119 5.92 18.92 4.65
CA ASP A 119 6.35 19.67 5.83
C ASP A 119 7.89 19.72 6.00
N LYS A 120 8.61 18.78 5.38
CA LYS A 120 10.07 18.69 5.41
C LYS A 120 10.75 19.16 4.13
N LEU A 121 10.02 19.65 3.14
CA LEU A 121 10.65 20.13 1.91
C LEU A 121 11.64 21.28 2.15
N ASP A 122 11.39 22.16 3.14
CA ASP A 122 12.36 23.20 3.53
C ASP A 122 13.63 22.60 4.14
N TYR A 123 13.50 21.57 4.97
CA TYR A 123 14.64 20.84 5.50
C TYR A 123 15.44 20.17 4.38
N LEU A 124 14.77 19.45 3.47
CA LEU A 124 15.40 18.79 2.33
C LEU A 124 16.12 19.81 1.42
N LYS A 125 15.50 20.97 1.19
CA LYS A 125 16.14 22.06 0.44
C LYS A 125 17.37 22.60 1.15
N SER A 126 17.31 22.77 2.47
CA SER A 126 18.41 23.33 3.27
C SER A 126 19.67 22.49 3.24
N ILE A 127 19.54 21.17 3.06
CA ILE A 127 20.67 20.23 2.94
C ILE A 127 21.07 19.96 1.47
N GLY A 128 20.50 20.71 0.51
CA GLY A 128 20.90 20.69 -0.90
C GLY A 128 20.23 19.64 -1.77
N ILE A 129 19.14 19.00 -1.31
CA ILE A 129 18.39 18.04 -2.14
C ILE A 129 17.72 18.75 -3.31
N THR A 130 17.83 18.15 -4.49
CA THR A 130 17.21 18.64 -5.73
C THR A 130 16.27 17.62 -6.36
N ALA A 131 16.28 16.37 -5.89
CA ALA A 131 15.33 15.35 -6.31
C ALA A 131 14.99 14.39 -5.16
N ILE A 132 13.73 13.97 -5.09
CA ILE A 132 13.24 12.94 -4.17
C ILE A 132 12.89 11.70 -4.99
N TYR A 133 13.42 10.55 -4.57
CA TYR A 133 12.95 9.25 -5.01
C TYR A 133 12.01 8.67 -3.94
N LEU A 134 10.74 8.51 -4.28
CA LEU A 134 9.75 7.91 -3.40
C LEU A 134 9.72 6.40 -3.62
N ASN A 135 9.82 5.63 -2.54
CA ASN A 135 9.24 4.28 -2.51
C ASN A 135 7.74 4.32 -2.92
N PRO A 136 7.12 3.18 -3.27
CA PRO A 136 5.76 3.18 -3.80
C PRO A 136 4.77 3.88 -2.87
N VAL A 137 3.85 4.65 -3.46
CA VAL A 137 2.80 5.41 -2.75
C VAL A 137 1.39 5.09 -3.24
N ALA A 138 1.28 4.29 -4.30
CA ALA A 138 0.00 3.80 -4.79
C ALA A 138 -0.76 3.09 -3.67
N TRP A 139 -2.09 3.10 -3.75
CA TRP A 139 -2.92 2.38 -2.79
C TRP A 139 -2.48 0.92 -2.74
N ALA A 140 -2.13 0.44 -1.56
CA ALA A 140 -1.61 -0.90 -1.33
C ALA A 140 -1.89 -1.39 0.08
N ALA A 141 -1.83 -2.69 0.34
CA ALA A 141 -2.17 -3.23 1.65
C ALA A 141 -0.98 -3.25 2.63
N SER A 142 0.26 -3.36 2.15
CA SER A 142 1.46 -3.36 2.99
C SER A 142 1.99 -1.96 3.32
N ASN A 143 2.92 -1.90 4.27
CA ASN A 143 3.66 -0.68 4.61
C ASN A 143 4.65 -0.22 3.52
N HIS A 144 5.15 -1.13 2.68
CA HIS A 144 6.10 -0.82 1.59
C HIS A 144 5.42 -0.58 0.24
N LYS A 145 4.14 -0.95 0.13
CA LYS A 145 3.26 -0.65 -1.00
C LYS A 145 3.69 -1.19 -2.38
N TYR A 146 4.53 -2.24 -2.40
CA TYR A 146 4.89 -2.96 -3.64
C TYR A 146 3.76 -3.89 -4.13
N ASP A 147 2.75 -4.09 -3.30
CA ASP A 147 1.53 -4.87 -3.53
C ASP A 147 0.35 -3.94 -3.87
N ALA A 148 0.54 -3.08 -4.87
CA ALA A 148 -0.46 -2.08 -5.26
C ALA A 148 -1.83 -2.72 -5.54
N THR A 149 -2.86 -2.20 -4.87
CA THR A 149 -4.26 -2.56 -5.06
C THR A 149 -4.92 -1.66 -6.12
N ASP A 150 -4.50 -0.40 -6.19
CA ASP A 150 -4.94 0.57 -7.20
C ASP A 150 -3.77 1.48 -7.61
N TYR A 151 -3.26 1.29 -8.84
CA TYR A 151 -2.18 2.10 -9.39
C TYR A 151 -2.53 3.56 -9.66
N LYS A 152 -3.82 3.87 -9.77
CA LYS A 152 -4.27 5.18 -10.26
C LYS A 152 -4.41 6.21 -9.17
N SER A 153 -4.37 5.78 -7.91
CA SER A 153 -4.71 6.64 -6.78
C SER A 153 -3.69 6.52 -5.65
N LEU A 154 -3.40 7.64 -4.99
CA LEU A 154 -2.59 7.65 -3.77
C LEU A 154 -3.28 6.81 -2.67
N ASP A 155 -2.46 6.08 -1.90
CA ASP A 155 -2.95 5.36 -0.72
C ASP A 155 -3.56 6.33 0.31
N PRO A 156 -4.77 6.06 0.83
CA PRO A 156 -5.41 6.95 1.78
C PRO A 156 -4.63 7.15 3.08
N MET A 157 -3.84 6.17 3.53
CA MET A 157 -2.98 6.35 4.71
C MET A 157 -1.80 7.29 4.43
N SER A 158 -1.41 7.46 3.16
CA SER A 158 -0.41 8.46 2.78
C SER A 158 -1.05 9.77 2.29
N GLY A 159 -2.39 9.83 2.26
CA GLY A 159 -3.19 10.90 1.67
C GLY A 159 -4.36 11.28 2.58
N GLN A 160 -5.58 11.20 2.04
CA GLN A 160 -6.80 11.62 2.72
C GLN A 160 -7.92 10.58 2.56
N PRO A 161 -8.24 9.80 3.62
CA PRO A 161 -9.43 8.95 3.61
C PRO A 161 -10.70 9.80 3.62
N VAL A 162 -11.73 9.34 2.91
CA VAL A 162 -13.09 9.89 2.97
C VAL A 162 -14.04 8.76 3.32
N TYR A 163 -14.79 8.90 4.42
CA TYR A 163 -15.69 7.88 4.92
C TYR A 163 -17.09 8.02 4.32
N ASN A 164 -17.87 6.92 4.27
CA ASN A 164 -19.24 6.93 3.75
C ASN A 164 -20.17 7.84 4.56
N LYS A 165 -19.90 7.97 5.86
CA LYS A 165 -20.50 8.95 6.75
C LYS A 165 -19.40 9.85 7.30
N ASP A 166 -19.62 11.15 7.19
CA ASP A 166 -18.62 12.16 7.56
C ASP A 166 -18.12 11.96 9.00
N GLY A 167 -16.79 11.92 9.15
CA GLY A 167 -16.11 11.68 10.42
C GLY A 167 -16.27 10.30 11.05
N ASP A 168 -16.93 9.33 10.42
CA ASP A 168 -17.18 8.00 10.98
C ASP A 168 -16.35 6.92 10.26
N PRO A 169 -15.15 6.57 10.77
CA PRO A 169 -14.32 5.54 10.16
C PRO A 169 -15.03 4.17 10.13
N ASN A 170 -15.97 3.88 11.01
CA ASN A 170 -16.68 2.60 10.99
C ASN A 170 -17.68 2.48 9.84
N SER A 171 -17.98 3.58 9.14
CA SER A 171 -18.86 3.57 7.97
C SER A 171 -18.20 3.00 6.71
N GLY A 172 -16.90 2.72 6.74
CA GLY A 172 -16.12 2.31 5.58
C GLY A 172 -15.70 3.49 4.70
N LEU A 173 -14.80 3.25 3.75
CA LEU A 173 -14.34 4.28 2.82
C LEU A 173 -15.35 4.49 1.68
N ASN A 174 -15.57 5.75 1.34
CA ASN A 174 -16.10 6.14 0.04
C ASN A 174 -14.92 6.11 -0.94
N TYR A 175 -14.80 5.04 -1.73
CA TYR A 175 -13.65 4.83 -2.61
C TYR A 175 -13.44 5.97 -3.61
N GLU A 176 -14.49 6.39 -4.32
CA GLU A 176 -14.38 7.44 -5.33
C GLU A 176 -13.93 8.77 -4.71
N ALA A 177 -14.54 9.16 -3.59
CA ALA A 177 -14.17 10.40 -2.91
C ALA A 177 -12.77 10.32 -2.29
N THR A 178 -12.39 9.15 -1.78
CA THR A 178 -11.06 8.89 -1.19
C THR A 178 -9.96 9.00 -2.24
N ARG A 179 -10.14 8.40 -3.42
CA ARG A 179 -9.20 8.56 -4.56
C ARG A 179 -8.99 10.02 -4.90
N ALA A 180 -10.09 10.74 -5.14
CA ALA A 180 -10.04 12.16 -5.50
C ALA A 180 -9.41 13.03 -4.41
N ALA A 181 -9.66 12.75 -3.13
CA ALA A 181 -9.09 13.49 -2.01
C ALA A 181 -7.59 13.21 -1.84
N SER A 182 -7.19 11.95 -1.89
CA SER A 182 -5.78 11.54 -1.73
C SER A 182 -4.94 12.02 -2.91
N ASP A 183 -5.45 11.96 -4.13
CA ASP A 183 -4.74 12.46 -5.30
C ASP A 183 -4.52 13.98 -5.25
N ARG A 184 -5.47 14.74 -4.67
CA ARG A 184 -5.27 16.18 -4.42
C ARG A 184 -4.13 16.45 -3.44
N VAL A 185 -3.95 15.61 -2.42
CA VAL A 185 -2.79 15.70 -1.50
C VAL A 185 -1.49 15.50 -2.29
N TYR A 186 -1.40 14.45 -3.12
CA TYR A 186 -0.19 14.22 -3.92
C TYR A 186 0.09 15.37 -4.91
N GLN A 187 -0.94 15.91 -5.55
CA GLN A 187 -0.81 17.04 -6.48
C GLN A 187 -0.32 18.31 -5.78
N ALA A 188 -0.83 18.60 -4.57
CA ALA A 188 -0.38 19.73 -3.77
C ALA A 188 1.09 19.57 -3.38
N PHE A 189 1.48 18.40 -2.89
CA PHE A 189 2.86 18.06 -2.57
C PHE A 189 3.79 18.20 -3.79
N ALA A 190 3.39 17.66 -4.94
CA ALA A 190 4.17 17.76 -6.18
C ALA A 190 4.41 19.22 -6.59
N LYS A 191 3.38 20.07 -6.46
CA LYS A 191 3.50 21.51 -6.70
C LYS A 191 4.44 22.18 -5.69
N ALA A 192 4.32 21.87 -4.40
CA ALA A 192 5.19 22.41 -3.36
C ALA A 192 6.66 22.01 -3.56
N ALA A 193 6.92 20.76 -3.98
CA ALA A 193 8.26 20.28 -4.32
C ALA A 193 8.83 21.04 -5.53
N GLU A 194 8.02 21.21 -6.59
CA GLU A 194 8.41 21.97 -7.78
C GLU A 194 8.76 23.43 -7.46
N GLU A 195 7.95 24.11 -6.63
CA GLU A 195 8.20 25.49 -6.19
C GLU A 195 9.54 25.65 -5.44
N LYS A 196 10.01 24.59 -4.77
CA LYS A 196 11.31 24.54 -4.09
C LYS A 196 12.45 24.05 -5.00
N GLY A 197 12.15 23.77 -6.27
CA GLY A 197 13.11 23.25 -7.25
C GLY A 197 13.52 21.81 -6.94
N ILE A 198 12.64 21.02 -6.36
CA ILE A 198 12.84 19.60 -6.05
C ILE A 198 12.03 18.78 -7.05
N LYS A 199 12.70 17.90 -7.81
CA LYS A 199 12.06 16.96 -8.72
C LYS A 199 11.58 15.72 -7.97
N LEU A 200 10.51 15.09 -8.45
CA LEU A 200 9.99 13.85 -7.88
C LEU A 200 10.21 12.70 -8.86
N ILE A 201 10.66 11.56 -8.33
CA ILE A 201 10.78 10.28 -9.02
C ILE A 201 9.90 9.29 -8.24
N ALA A 202 8.88 8.75 -8.89
CA ALA A 202 8.00 7.75 -8.29
C ALA A 202 8.49 6.33 -8.63
N ASP A 203 8.38 5.42 -7.67
CA ASP A 203 8.60 3.98 -7.90
C ASP A 203 7.40 3.38 -8.67
N GLY A 204 7.68 2.89 -9.87
CA GLY A 204 6.70 2.26 -10.76
C GLY A 204 6.78 0.73 -10.68
N VAL A 205 5.90 0.11 -9.91
CA VAL A 205 5.87 -1.34 -9.70
C VAL A 205 5.06 -2.05 -10.79
N PHE A 206 5.56 -2.05 -12.03
CA PHE A 206 4.77 -2.55 -13.17
C PHE A 206 4.81 -4.06 -13.40
N ASN A 207 5.63 -4.79 -12.64
CA ASN A 207 5.83 -6.22 -12.85
C ASN A 207 4.74 -7.11 -12.19
N HIS A 208 4.15 -6.68 -11.08
CA HIS A 208 3.22 -7.47 -10.27
C HIS A 208 2.18 -6.57 -9.59
N VAL A 209 1.12 -7.12 -9.00
CA VAL A 209 0.07 -6.39 -8.25
C VAL A 209 -0.20 -7.07 -6.91
N GLY A 210 -0.86 -6.37 -5.98
CA GLY A 210 -1.40 -6.98 -4.77
C GLY A 210 -2.52 -8.00 -5.08
N ASP A 211 -2.72 -8.97 -4.20
CA ASP A 211 -3.81 -9.94 -4.34
C ASP A 211 -5.19 -9.31 -4.06
N ASP A 212 -5.24 -8.21 -3.31
CA ASP A 212 -6.42 -7.33 -3.12
C ASP A 212 -6.55 -6.24 -4.22
N SER A 213 -5.88 -6.40 -5.36
CA SER A 213 -5.95 -5.39 -6.42
C SER A 213 -7.24 -5.44 -7.20
N ILE A 214 -7.65 -4.31 -7.79
CA ILE A 214 -8.81 -4.21 -8.70
C ILE A 214 -8.72 -5.14 -9.92
N TYR A 215 -7.54 -5.70 -10.20
CA TYR A 215 -7.30 -6.60 -11.32
C TYR A 215 -7.29 -8.07 -10.90
N PHE A 216 -6.87 -8.37 -9.67
CA PHE A 216 -6.77 -9.74 -9.17
C PHE A 216 -7.98 -10.12 -8.32
N ASP A 217 -8.38 -9.22 -7.43
CA ASP A 217 -9.52 -9.31 -6.53
C ASP A 217 -9.70 -10.67 -5.84
N ARG A 218 -8.70 -11.08 -5.07
CA ARG A 218 -8.77 -12.32 -4.30
C ARG A 218 -9.93 -12.35 -3.31
N TYR A 219 -10.34 -11.17 -2.87
CA TYR A 219 -11.22 -10.97 -1.73
C TYR A 219 -12.65 -10.60 -2.13
N GLU A 220 -12.95 -10.61 -3.43
CA GLU A 220 -14.29 -10.32 -3.99
C GLU A 220 -14.79 -8.93 -3.50
N LYS A 221 -13.88 -7.95 -3.48
CA LYS A 221 -14.05 -6.62 -2.91
C LYS A 221 -14.65 -5.64 -3.92
N TYR A 222 -14.32 -5.78 -5.20
CA TYR A 222 -14.70 -4.83 -6.23
C TYR A 222 -15.92 -5.34 -7.03
N PRO A 223 -16.70 -4.43 -7.63
CA PRO A 223 -17.81 -4.83 -8.48
C PRO A 223 -17.33 -5.44 -9.81
N GLU A 224 -16.12 -5.10 -10.25
CA GLU A 224 -15.47 -5.74 -11.39
C GLU A 224 -14.92 -7.12 -11.03
N ILE A 225 -15.03 -8.07 -11.97
CA ILE A 225 -14.52 -9.43 -11.76
C ILE A 225 -13.00 -9.44 -11.95
N GLY A 226 -12.28 -9.74 -10.88
CA GLY A 226 -10.84 -9.93 -10.87
C GLY A 226 -10.40 -11.28 -11.45
N ALA A 227 -9.10 -11.38 -11.77
CA ALA A 227 -8.50 -12.59 -12.31
C ALA A 227 -8.63 -13.79 -11.36
N TYR A 228 -8.52 -13.59 -10.04
CA TYR A 228 -8.68 -14.65 -9.05
C TYR A 228 -10.09 -15.20 -9.05
N GLU A 229 -11.11 -14.34 -8.99
CA GLU A 229 -12.52 -14.73 -8.97
C GLU A 229 -12.89 -15.55 -10.21
N TYR A 230 -12.35 -15.16 -11.36
CA TYR A 230 -12.49 -15.93 -12.59
C TYR A 230 -11.86 -17.32 -12.47
N TRP A 231 -10.56 -17.38 -12.16
CA TRP A 231 -9.81 -18.64 -12.15
C TRP A 231 -10.26 -19.59 -11.03
N LYS A 232 -10.66 -19.07 -9.86
CA LYS A 232 -11.23 -19.85 -8.76
C LYS A 232 -12.44 -20.64 -9.25
N LYS A 233 -13.44 -19.98 -9.86
CA LYS A 233 -14.64 -20.66 -10.39
C LYS A 233 -14.32 -21.66 -11.49
N VAL A 234 -13.34 -21.36 -12.35
CA VAL A 234 -12.89 -22.30 -13.40
C VAL A 234 -12.32 -23.55 -12.74
N TRP A 235 -11.42 -23.40 -11.76
CA TRP A 235 -10.78 -24.53 -11.09
C TRP A 235 -11.74 -25.32 -10.21
N ASP A 236 -12.73 -24.69 -9.57
CA ASP A 236 -13.80 -25.39 -8.87
C ASP A 236 -14.51 -26.37 -9.80
N LYS A 237 -14.85 -25.94 -11.02
CA LYS A 237 -15.47 -26.80 -12.04
C LYS A 237 -14.52 -27.87 -12.57
N VAL A 238 -13.26 -27.55 -12.82
CA VAL A 238 -12.25 -28.53 -13.25
C VAL A 238 -12.06 -29.62 -12.20
N ASN A 239 -12.03 -29.25 -10.92
CA ASN A 239 -11.91 -30.19 -9.80
C ASN A 239 -13.13 -31.11 -9.65
N THR A 240 -14.28 -30.77 -10.25
CA THR A 240 -15.44 -31.68 -10.39
C THR A 240 -15.38 -32.61 -11.61
N GLY A 241 -14.26 -32.62 -12.34
CA GLY A 241 -14.04 -33.50 -13.50
C GLY A 241 -14.37 -32.86 -14.87
N LYS A 242 -14.57 -31.54 -14.95
CA LYS A 242 -14.74 -30.85 -16.24
C LYS A 242 -13.39 -30.58 -16.91
N SER A 243 -13.38 -30.54 -18.24
CA SER A 243 -12.23 -29.98 -18.96
C SER A 243 -12.13 -28.47 -18.72
N GLN A 244 -10.91 -27.94 -18.69
CA GLN A 244 -10.65 -26.51 -18.50
C GLN A 244 -11.42 -25.66 -19.54
N GLU A 245 -11.36 -26.03 -20.82
CA GLU A 245 -12.07 -25.30 -21.89
C GLU A 245 -13.58 -25.19 -21.66
N LYS A 246 -14.21 -26.28 -21.16
CA LYS A 246 -15.64 -26.28 -20.85
C LYS A 246 -15.94 -25.46 -19.60
N ALA A 247 -15.09 -25.55 -18.58
CA ALA A 247 -15.21 -24.78 -17.35
C ALA A 247 -15.13 -23.26 -17.63
N GLU A 248 -14.14 -22.82 -18.40
CA GLU A 248 -13.98 -21.42 -18.82
C GLU A 248 -15.22 -20.89 -19.55
N LYS A 249 -15.73 -21.62 -20.56
CA LYS A 249 -16.94 -21.24 -21.31
C LYS A 249 -18.18 -21.11 -20.41
N GLU A 250 -18.32 -21.97 -19.41
CA GLU A 250 -19.43 -21.89 -18.45
C GLU A 250 -19.27 -20.70 -17.49
N VAL A 251 -18.08 -20.48 -16.95
CA VAL A 251 -17.80 -19.36 -16.03
C VAL A 251 -17.99 -18.01 -16.74
N ILE A 252 -17.57 -17.87 -17.99
CA ILE A 252 -17.80 -16.66 -18.79
C ILE A 252 -19.31 -16.38 -18.88
N LYS A 253 -20.10 -17.39 -19.27
CA LYS A 253 -21.57 -17.24 -19.37
C LYS A 253 -22.22 -16.88 -18.04
N GLU A 254 -21.74 -17.45 -16.94
CA GLU A 254 -22.22 -17.14 -15.59
C GLU A 254 -21.93 -15.69 -15.19
N TYR A 255 -20.77 -15.15 -15.57
CA TYR A 255 -20.45 -13.75 -15.29
C TYR A 255 -21.17 -12.77 -16.22
N GLU A 256 -21.36 -13.13 -17.48
CA GLU A 256 -22.14 -12.34 -18.44
C GLU A 256 -23.61 -12.23 -18.03
N SER A 257 -24.18 -13.25 -17.38
CA SER A 257 -25.57 -13.20 -16.91
C SER A 257 -25.79 -12.34 -15.67
N ILE A 258 -24.73 -12.04 -14.90
CA ILE A 258 -24.78 -11.15 -13.72
C ILE A 258 -24.77 -9.67 -14.14
N LYS A 259 -24.28 -9.35 -15.34
CA LYS A 259 -24.21 -7.98 -15.87
C LYS A 259 -25.53 -7.48 -16.51
N ASN A 260 -26.56 -8.33 -16.59
CA ASN A 260 -27.90 -8.00 -17.12
C ASN A 260 -28.94 -8.02 -15.99
#